data_AF-A0A1C5RRX3-F1
#
_entry.id   AF-A0A1C5RRX3-F1
#
_cell.length_a   1.000
_cell.length_b   1.000
_cell.length_c   1.000
_cell.angle_alpha   90.00
_cell.angle_beta   90.00
_cell.angle_gamma   90.00
#
_symmetry.space_group_name_H-M   'P 1'
#
loop_
_entity.id
_entity.type
_entity.pdbx_description
1 polymer ?
#
loop_
_entity_poly.entity_id
_entity_poly.type
_entity_poly.pdbx_seq_one_letter_code
_entity_poly.pdbx_strand_id
1 'polypeptide(L)'
;MDKANYTEVYAAPLAAGTTLEDIYRTFNVDHPADFKGHSLSVSDVVVLHQNGQNTAHYCDSVGFQQVPEFLRENPLRTAELSTEQNENMIDGVLNNAPSLGELEAKAKAGEQISLTDLAAAVKAEEKAPKAKKSRAAKPKKPSIRAQLDAVKKEQSKQTPPREKTKELEV
;
A
#
# COMPACT_ATOMS: atom_id res chain seq x y z
N MET A 1 19.29 10.09 -13.88
CA MET A 1 20.16 8.95 -13.53
C MET A 1 19.34 7.92 -12.76
N ASP A 2 19.24 6.70 -13.27
CA ASP A 2 18.37 5.67 -12.70
C ASP A 2 19.18 4.66 -11.87
N LYS A 3 18.83 4.51 -10.58
CA LYS A 3 19.46 3.53 -9.67
C LYS A 3 19.38 2.10 -10.19
N ALA A 4 18.38 1.78 -11.03
CA ALA A 4 18.20 0.46 -11.61
C ALA A 4 19.34 0.02 -12.55
N ASN A 5 20.12 0.96 -13.09
CA ASN A 5 21.27 0.67 -13.94
C ASN A 5 22.55 0.35 -13.16
N TYR A 6 22.47 0.37 -11.83
CA TYR A 6 23.61 0.24 -10.94
C TYR A 6 23.44 -0.93 -9.99
N THR A 7 24.54 -1.59 -9.66
CA THR A 7 24.58 -2.66 -8.66
C THR A 7 25.41 -2.19 -7.47
N GLU A 8 24.90 -2.42 -6.27
CA GLU A 8 25.66 -2.19 -5.04
C GLU A 8 26.68 -3.33 -4.87
N VAL A 9 27.96 -2.99 -4.94
CA VAL A 9 29.07 -3.95 -4.88
C VAL A 9 29.80 -3.97 -3.53
N TYR A 10 29.63 -2.91 -2.72
CA TYR A 10 30.32 -2.77 -1.45
C TYR A 10 29.58 -1.79 -0.54
N ALA A 11 29.52 -2.13 0.76
CA ALA A 11 28.98 -1.28 1.81
C ALA A 11 29.81 -1.46 3.09
N ALA A 12 30.21 -0.34 3.69
CA ALA A 12 30.94 -0.35 4.96
C ALA A 12 30.61 0.90 5.80
N PRO A 13 30.84 0.85 7.12
CA PRO A 13 30.72 2.04 7.97
C PRO A 13 31.65 3.16 7.50
N LEU A 14 31.12 4.39 7.43
CA LEU A 14 31.90 5.56 7.08
C LEU A 14 32.61 6.10 8.33
N ALA A 15 33.96 6.13 8.30
CA ALA A 15 34.73 6.70 9.39
C ALA A 15 34.55 8.23 9.46
N ALA A 16 34.63 8.77 10.68
CA ALA A 16 34.45 10.20 10.90
C ALA A 16 35.56 11.00 10.17
N GLY A 17 35.16 12.00 9.40
CA GLY A 17 36.08 12.86 8.64
C GLY A 17 36.55 12.29 7.31
N THR A 18 36.14 11.08 6.92
CA THR A 18 36.44 10.52 5.60
C THR A 18 35.81 11.37 4.49
N THR A 19 36.62 11.77 3.52
CA THR A 19 36.18 12.51 2.34
C THR A 19 35.95 11.60 1.12
N LEU A 20 35.32 12.12 0.07
CA LEU A 20 35.18 11.40 -1.21
C LEU A 20 36.54 11.06 -1.84
N GLU A 21 37.55 11.91 -1.63
CA GLU A 21 38.91 11.68 -2.12
C GLU A 21 39.59 10.52 -1.37
N ASP A 22 39.40 10.44 -0.06
CA ASP A 22 39.92 9.31 0.74
C ASP A 22 39.28 7.98 0.29
N ILE A 23 37.99 8.01 -0.02
CA ILE A 23 37.27 6.85 -0.58
C ILE A 23 37.85 6.50 -1.95
N TYR A 24 38.00 7.48 -2.84
CA TYR A 24 38.60 7.27 -4.16
C TYR A 24 39.95 6.59 -4.06
N ARG A 25 40.84 7.09 -3.20
CA ARG A 25 42.15 6.49 -2.96
C ARG A 25 42.05 5.07 -2.40
N THR A 26 41.17 4.84 -1.42
CA THR A 26 40.99 3.51 -0.80
C THR A 26 40.59 2.46 -1.84
N PHE A 27 39.64 2.78 -2.72
CA PHE A 27 39.17 1.86 -3.77
C PHE A 27 40.01 1.87 -5.06
N ASN A 28 41.19 2.51 -5.05
CA ASN A 28 42.14 2.47 -6.18
C ASN A 28 43.54 1.99 -5.79
N VAL A 29 43.95 2.19 -4.52
CA VAL A 29 45.30 1.87 -4.04
C VAL A 29 45.24 0.87 -2.89
N ASP A 30 44.38 1.13 -1.90
CA ASP A 30 44.37 0.46 -0.61
C ASP A 30 43.07 -0.36 -0.41
N HIS A 31 42.75 -1.23 -1.38
CA HIS A 31 41.46 -1.92 -1.44
C HIS A 31 41.16 -2.71 -0.15
N PRO A 32 39.93 -2.64 0.39
CA PRO A 32 39.51 -3.48 1.52
C PRO A 32 39.65 -4.98 1.19
N ALA A 33 39.99 -5.80 2.18
CA ALA A 33 40.26 -7.24 1.98
C ALA A 33 39.05 -8.01 1.44
N ASP A 34 37.85 -7.58 1.83
CA ASP A 34 36.55 -8.11 1.42
C ASP A 34 36.00 -7.46 0.14
N PHE A 35 36.64 -6.41 -0.39
CA PHE A 35 36.24 -5.80 -1.65
C PHE A 35 36.49 -6.77 -2.82
N LYS A 36 35.45 -6.97 -3.63
CA LYS A 36 35.47 -7.80 -4.84
C LYS A 36 35.00 -7.05 -6.10
N GLY A 37 34.78 -5.75 -5.99
CA GLY A 37 34.45 -4.88 -7.12
C GLY A 37 35.69 -4.51 -7.94
N HIS A 38 35.45 -3.74 -9.00
CA HIS A 38 36.53 -3.08 -9.74
C HIS A 38 36.95 -1.78 -9.04
N SER A 39 38.07 -1.21 -9.47
CA SER A 39 38.51 0.10 -9.01
C SER A 39 37.44 1.18 -9.24
N LEU A 40 37.36 2.13 -8.31
CA LEU A 40 36.40 3.24 -8.40
C LEU A 40 36.79 4.20 -9.54
N SER A 41 35.89 4.41 -10.48
CA SER A 41 36.17 5.07 -11.77
C SER A 41 34.99 5.90 -12.28
N VAL A 42 35.20 6.61 -13.40
CA VAL A 42 34.15 7.40 -14.05
C VAL A 42 32.94 6.52 -14.34
N SER A 43 31.76 7.07 -14.06
CA SER A 43 30.45 6.39 -14.13
C SER A 43 30.01 5.70 -12.86
N ASP A 44 30.89 5.51 -11.88
CA ASP A 44 30.50 4.93 -10.58
C ASP A 44 29.76 5.93 -9.70
N VAL A 45 29.01 5.42 -8.72
CA VAL A 45 28.28 6.24 -7.74
C VAL A 45 28.65 5.82 -6.32
N VAL A 46 29.06 6.79 -5.52
CA VAL A 46 29.33 6.63 -4.08
C VAL A 46 28.17 7.21 -3.30
N VAL A 47 27.57 6.42 -2.41
CA VAL A 47 26.52 6.87 -1.50
C VAL A 47 27.08 7.00 -0.09
N LEU A 48 26.97 8.19 0.50
CA LEU A 48 27.40 8.47 1.85
C LEU A 48 26.19 8.62 2.76
N HIS A 49 26.21 7.93 3.90
CA HIS A 49 25.26 8.12 4.99
C HIS A 49 25.93 8.92 6.11
N GLN A 50 25.55 10.19 6.27
CA GLN A 50 26.12 11.11 7.26
C GLN A 50 25.02 11.93 7.91
N ASN A 51 25.09 12.15 9.22
CA ASN A 51 24.13 12.98 9.96
C ASN A 51 22.65 12.59 9.74
N GLY A 52 22.39 11.30 9.52
CA GLY A 52 21.04 10.78 9.23
C GLY A 52 20.54 11.04 7.81
N GLN A 53 21.38 11.56 6.91
CA GLN A 53 21.04 11.83 5.51
C GLN A 53 21.92 11.02 4.56
N ASN A 54 21.31 10.55 3.46
CA ASN A 54 22.02 9.95 2.34
C ASN A 54 22.34 11.01 1.29
N THR A 55 23.58 11.03 0.80
CA THR A 55 23.99 11.80 -0.37
C THR A 55 24.65 10.88 -1.39
N ALA A 56 24.32 11.05 -2.67
CA ALA A 56 24.89 10.26 -3.75
C ALA A 56 25.79 11.13 -4.62
N HIS A 57 26.96 10.62 -4.96
CA HIS A 57 28.02 11.33 -5.69
C HIS A 57 28.49 10.48 -6.85
N TYR A 58 28.28 10.98 -8.06
CA TYR A 58 28.75 10.38 -9.30
C TYR A 58 30.22 10.72 -9.52
N CYS A 59 31.03 9.70 -9.81
CA CYS A 59 32.42 9.88 -10.20
C CYS A 59 32.48 10.34 -11.66
N ASP A 60 32.88 11.58 -11.88
CA ASP A 60 33.10 12.19 -13.19
C ASP A 60 34.60 12.32 -13.49
N SER A 61 34.93 12.72 -14.73
CA SER A 61 36.31 12.87 -15.21
C SER A 61 37.17 13.87 -14.42
N VAL A 62 36.54 14.84 -13.74
CA VAL A 62 37.23 15.93 -13.01
C VAL A 62 36.99 15.89 -11.49
N GLY A 63 36.28 14.88 -10.99
CA GLY A 63 35.96 14.75 -9.56
C GLY A 63 34.58 14.15 -9.32
N PHE A 64 33.94 14.55 -8.23
CA PHE A 64 32.62 14.03 -7.82
C PHE A 64 31.51 15.05 -8.02
N GLN A 65 30.42 14.61 -8.63
CA GLN A 65 29.22 15.42 -8.83
C GLN A 65 28.05 14.86 -8.02
N GLN A 66 27.38 15.70 -7.24
CA GLN A 66 26.23 15.24 -6.45
C GLN A 66 25.03 14.92 -7.37
N VAL A 67 24.44 13.74 -7.18
CA VAL A 67 23.31 13.23 -7.97
C VAL A 67 22.16 12.82 -7.06
N PRO A 68 21.42 13.78 -6.46
CA PRO A 68 20.35 13.47 -5.50
C PRO A 68 19.21 12.64 -6.11
N GLU A 69 19.00 12.74 -7.42
CA GLU A 69 18.03 11.93 -8.16
C GLU A 69 18.28 10.42 -8.04
N PHE A 70 19.53 10.02 -7.82
CA PHE A 70 19.93 8.62 -7.66
C PHE A 70 19.29 7.95 -6.44
N LEU A 71 18.94 8.74 -5.41
CA LEU A 71 18.30 8.26 -4.19
C LEU A 71 16.78 8.25 -4.29
N ARG A 72 16.20 8.80 -5.36
CA ARG A 72 14.76 8.82 -5.55
C ARG A 72 14.29 7.40 -5.90
N GLU A 73 13.32 6.90 -5.15
CA GLU A 73 12.70 5.62 -5.47
C GLU A 73 11.86 5.74 -6.75
N ASN A 74 12.02 4.77 -7.64
CA ASN A 74 11.19 4.67 -8.84
C ASN A 74 9.80 4.14 -8.41
N PRO A 75 8.70 4.88 -8.65
CA PRO A 75 7.35 4.52 -8.16
C PRO A 75 6.88 3.12 -8.58
N LEU A 76 7.45 2.54 -9.64
CA LEU A 76 7.17 1.18 -10.07
C LEU A 76 7.65 0.10 -9.07
N ARG A 77 8.73 0.35 -8.31
CA ARG A 77 9.17 -0.56 -7.24
C ARG A 77 8.27 -0.53 -6.01
N THR A 78 7.70 0.63 -5.70
CA THR A 78 6.71 0.77 -4.62
C THR A 78 5.44 -0.02 -4.92
N ALA A 79 5.04 -0.09 -6.20
CA ALA A 79 3.88 -0.86 -6.62
C ALA A 79 4.05 -2.37 -6.37
N GLU A 80 5.23 -2.94 -6.68
CA GLU A 80 5.55 -4.36 -6.42
C GLU A 80 5.42 -4.68 -4.91
N LEU A 81 6.07 -3.89 -4.04
CA LEU A 81 6.04 -4.10 -2.57
C LEU A 81 4.63 -3.90 -1.97
N SER A 82 3.79 -3.08 -2.59
CA SER A 82 2.41 -2.85 -2.12
C SER A 82 1.49 -4.05 -2.35
N THR A 83 1.77 -4.91 -3.33
CA THR A 83 0.92 -6.07 -3.60
C THR A 83 1.03 -7.15 -2.52
N GLU A 84 2.20 -7.25 -1.86
CA GLU A 84 2.42 -8.21 -0.76
C GLU A 84 1.69 -7.80 0.54
N GLN A 85 1.35 -6.52 0.72
CA GLN A 85 0.56 -6.06 1.87
C GLN A 85 -0.94 -6.32 1.73
N ASN A 86 -1.43 -6.71 0.55
CA ASN A 86 -2.86 -6.88 0.29
C ASN A 86 -3.40 -8.31 0.52
N GLU A 87 -2.57 -9.28 0.89
CA GLU A 87 -3.04 -10.64 1.22
C GLU A 87 -3.90 -10.65 2.50
N ASN A 88 -3.64 -9.73 3.44
CA ASN A 88 -4.38 -9.64 4.70
C ASN A 88 -5.76 -8.96 4.59
N MET A 89 -6.15 -8.46 3.41
CA MET A 89 -7.51 -7.89 3.21
C MET A 89 -8.56 -8.91 2.78
N ILE A 90 -8.17 -10.14 2.42
CA ILE A 90 -9.13 -11.10 1.85
C ILE A 90 -9.86 -11.90 2.94
N ASP A 91 -9.25 -12.13 4.10
CA ASP A 91 -9.86 -12.94 5.18
C ASP A 91 -10.93 -12.19 6.01
N GLY A 92 -10.95 -10.86 5.94
CA GLY A 92 -11.85 -10.02 6.75
C GLY A 92 -13.21 -9.67 6.11
N VAL A 93 -13.46 -10.05 4.86
CA VAL A 93 -14.65 -9.60 4.09
C VAL A 93 -15.81 -10.62 4.15
N LEU A 94 -15.56 -11.87 4.55
CA LEU A 94 -16.57 -12.93 4.56
C LEU A 94 -17.37 -13.05 5.87
N ASN A 95 -17.07 -12.27 6.91
CA ASN A 95 -17.73 -12.37 8.22
C ASN A 95 -18.36 -11.03 8.67
N ASN A 96 -19.39 -10.59 7.94
CA ASN A 96 -20.22 -9.42 8.30
C ASN A 96 -21.65 -9.83 8.73
N ALA A 97 -21.81 -11.00 9.37
CA ALA A 97 -23.06 -11.30 10.06
C ALA A 97 -23.20 -10.36 11.28
N PRO A 98 -24.33 -9.68 11.47
CA PRO A 98 -24.53 -8.80 12.63
C PRO A 98 -24.42 -9.61 13.93
N SER A 99 -23.64 -9.11 14.88
CA SER A 99 -23.44 -9.78 16.17
C SER A 99 -24.67 -9.63 17.06
N LEU A 100 -24.86 -10.55 18.02
CA LEU A 100 -25.99 -10.49 18.95
C LEU A 100 -26.05 -9.18 19.74
N GLY A 101 -24.90 -8.63 20.12
CA GLY A 101 -24.83 -7.34 20.83
C GLY A 101 -25.29 -6.14 19.99
N GLU A 102 -25.11 -6.18 18.67
CA GLU A 102 -25.60 -5.14 17.76
C GLU A 102 -27.10 -5.24 17.53
N LEU A 103 -27.63 -6.48 17.43
CA LEU A 103 -29.07 -6.73 17.34
C LEU A 103 -29.81 -6.35 18.63
N GLU A 104 -29.23 -6.59 19.80
CA GLU A 104 -29.82 -6.19 21.08
C GLU A 104 -29.86 -4.65 21.24
N ALA A 105 -28.79 -3.97 20.84
CA ALA A 105 -28.74 -2.51 20.87
C ALA A 105 -29.79 -1.87 19.95
N LYS A 106 -30.00 -2.46 18.77
CA LYS A 106 -31.05 -2.04 17.82
C LYS A 106 -32.45 -2.25 18.38
N ALA A 107 -32.71 -3.41 19.01
CA ALA A 107 -33.99 -3.66 19.66
C ALA A 107 -34.25 -2.69 20.83
N LYS A 108 -33.25 -2.38 21.66
CA LYS A 108 -33.37 -1.40 22.75
C LYS A 108 -33.57 0.03 22.24
N ALA A 109 -33.05 0.35 21.05
CA ALA A 109 -33.29 1.62 20.38
C ALA A 109 -34.71 1.73 19.76
N GLY A 110 -35.55 0.70 19.92
CA GLY A 110 -36.91 0.65 19.35
C GLY A 110 -36.93 0.35 17.85
N GLU A 111 -35.80 -0.08 17.28
CA GLU A 111 -35.69 -0.48 15.88
C GLU A 111 -36.16 -1.93 15.70
N GLN A 112 -36.94 -2.19 14.65
CA GLN A 112 -37.43 -3.53 14.34
C GLN A 112 -36.26 -4.46 13.98
N ILE A 113 -36.13 -5.58 14.71
CA ILE A 113 -35.18 -6.65 14.41
C ILE A 113 -35.88 -7.81 13.74
N SER A 114 -35.25 -8.42 12.73
CA SER A 114 -35.82 -9.61 12.08
C SER A 114 -35.56 -10.87 12.90
N LEU A 115 -36.57 -11.73 13.03
CA LEU A 115 -36.45 -13.05 13.66
C LEU A 115 -35.41 -13.94 12.96
N THR A 116 -35.17 -13.75 11.66
CA THR A 116 -34.14 -14.47 10.90
C THR A 116 -32.72 -14.05 11.29
N ASP A 117 -32.51 -12.76 11.57
CA ASP A 117 -31.20 -12.22 11.92
C ASP A 117 -30.83 -12.60 13.35
N LEU A 118 -31.83 -12.61 14.24
CA LEU A 118 -31.67 -13.14 15.60
C LEU A 118 -31.31 -14.64 15.57
N ALA A 119 -31.97 -15.43 14.72
CA ALA A 119 -31.67 -16.86 14.59
C ALA A 119 -30.28 -17.12 14.00
N ALA A 120 -29.83 -16.30 13.04
CA ALA A 120 -28.50 -16.40 12.44
C ALA A 120 -27.39 -16.03 13.44
N ALA A 121 -27.60 -14.98 14.22
CA ALA A 121 -26.65 -14.53 15.24
C ALA A 121 -26.55 -15.51 16.41
N VAL A 122 -27.66 -16.13 16.85
CA VAL A 122 -27.65 -17.22 17.84
C VAL A 122 -26.88 -18.45 17.34
N LYS A 123 -27.09 -18.84 16.07
CA LYS A 123 -26.33 -19.96 15.47
C LYS A 123 -24.84 -19.64 15.29
N ALA A 124 -24.49 -18.39 15.04
CA ALA A 124 -23.10 -17.95 14.95
C ALA A 124 -22.40 -17.97 16.32
N GLU A 125 -23.11 -17.61 17.38
CA GLU A 125 -22.60 -17.64 18.76
C GLU A 125 -22.47 -19.07 19.32
N GLU A 126 -23.29 -20.01 18.86
CA GLU A 126 -23.18 -21.45 19.19
C GLU A 126 -21.97 -22.12 18.50
N LYS A 127 -21.61 -21.68 17.29
CA LYS A 127 -20.46 -22.19 16.53
C LYS A 127 -19.13 -21.54 16.90
N ALA A 128 -19.13 -20.46 17.69
CA ALA A 128 -17.91 -19.84 18.18
C ALA A 128 -17.30 -20.69 19.31
N PRO A 129 -16.01 -21.06 19.25
CA PRO A 129 -15.35 -21.72 20.37
C PRO A 129 -15.38 -20.79 21.60
N LYS A 130 -15.83 -21.32 22.75
CA LYS A 130 -15.86 -20.58 24.03
C LYS A 130 -14.44 -20.14 24.42
N ALA A 131 -14.05 -18.94 23.99
CA ALA A 131 -12.82 -18.28 24.41
C ALA A 131 -13.14 -16.89 24.98
N LYS A 132 -13.16 -16.87 26.31
CA LYS A 132 -12.95 -15.77 27.26
C LYS A 132 -12.68 -14.37 26.63
N LYS A 133 -13.64 -13.45 26.88
CA LYS A 133 -13.53 -11.97 27.07
C LYS A 133 -12.20 -11.29 26.66
N SER A 134 -12.24 -10.40 25.66
CA SER A 134 -11.85 -8.97 25.84
C SER A 134 -11.99 -8.10 24.57
N ARG A 135 -12.76 -7.00 24.72
CA ARG A 135 -12.59 -5.62 24.18
C ARG A 135 -12.90 -5.24 22.70
N ALA A 136 -13.98 -4.45 22.60
CA ALA A 136 -14.16 -3.16 21.87
C ALA A 136 -14.39 -3.13 20.33
N ALA A 137 -15.52 -2.50 19.94
CA ALA A 137 -16.20 -2.54 18.64
C ALA A 137 -16.21 -1.21 17.86
N LYS A 138 -16.29 -1.25 16.50
CA LYS A 138 -16.86 -0.22 15.59
C LYS A 138 -17.35 -0.84 14.24
N PRO A 139 -18.45 -0.35 13.61
CA PRO A 139 -19.15 -1.03 12.49
C PRO A 139 -18.77 -0.53 11.07
N LYS A 140 -18.90 -1.39 10.04
CA LYS A 140 -18.66 -1.11 8.59
C LYS A 140 -19.96 -1.02 7.76
N LYS A 141 -19.96 -0.19 6.70
CA LYS A 141 -21.09 0.16 5.79
C LYS A 141 -21.28 -0.86 4.63
N PRO A 142 -22.48 -0.93 3.99
CA PRO A 142 -22.80 -1.94 2.97
C PRO A 142 -22.22 -1.68 1.56
N SER A 143 -22.19 -2.75 0.75
CA SER A 143 -21.41 -2.92 -0.50
C SER A 143 -22.13 -2.48 -1.79
N ILE A 144 -21.34 -1.99 -2.75
CA ILE A 144 -21.73 -1.32 -4.00
C ILE A 144 -22.56 -2.21 -4.95
N ARG A 145 -22.38 -3.54 -4.92
CA ARG A 145 -23.12 -4.46 -5.82
C ARG A 145 -24.64 -4.42 -5.58
N ALA A 146 -25.05 -4.30 -4.31
CA ALA A 146 -26.47 -4.20 -3.96
C ALA A 146 -27.11 -2.90 -4.47
N GLN A 147 -26.33 -1.83 -4.60
CA GLN A 147 -26.81 -0.57 -5.17
C GLN A 147 -26.97 -0.69 -6.69
N LEU A 148 -26.08 -1.41 -7.36
CA LEU A 148 -26.11 -1.57 -8.82
C LEU A 148 -27.32 -2.38 -9.31
N ASP A 149 -27.69 -3.43 -8.59
CA ASP A 149 -28.85 -4.27 -8.93
C ASP A 149 -30.20 -3.59 -8.65
N ALA A 150 -30.26 -2.72 -7.63
CA ALA A 150 -31.46 -1.93 -7.32
C ALA A 150 -31.74 -0.90 -8.43
N VAL A 151 -30.70 -0.17 -8.86
CA VAL A 151 -30.81 0.83 -9.94
C VAL A 151 -31.25 0.16 -11.26
N LYS A 152 -30.78 -1.06 -11.54
CA LYS A 152 -31.11 -1.78 -12.78
C LYS A 152 -32.54 -2.34 -12.80
N LYS A 153 -33.11 -2.64 -11.63
CA LYS A 153 -34.51 -3.08 -11.49
C LYS A 153 -35.51 -1.93 -11.50
N GLU A 154 -35.13 -0.74 -11.04
CA GLU A 154 -35.97 0.46 -11.19
C GLU A 154 -36.04 0.94 -12.64
N GLN A 155 -34.95 0.83 -13.40
CA GLN A 155 -34.95 1.18 -14.84
C GLN A 155 -35.84 0.27 -15.71
N SER A 156 -36.19 -0.94 -15.25
CA SER A 156 -36.93 -1.93 -16.05
C SER A 156 -38.45 -1.97 -15.78
N LYS A 157 -38.99 -1.11 -14.90
CA LYS A 157 -40.43 -1.05 -14.57
C LYS A 157 -41.18 0.21 -15.00
N GLN A 158 -40.54 1.15 -15.70
CA GLN A 158 -41.23 2.30 -16.31
C GLN A 158 -41.00 2.36 -17.82
N THR A 159 -41.70 1.49 -18.55
CA THR A 159 -42.44 1.97 -19.72
C THR A 159 -43.89 1.52 -19.53
N PRO A 160 -44.87 2.41 -19.71
CA PRO A 160 -45.67 2.32 -20.93
C PRO A 160 -46.11 3.75 -21.42
N PRO A 161 -47.09 3.92 -22.32
CA PRO A 161 -46.83 4.45 -23.66
C PRO A 161 -47.59 5.77 -23.96
N ARG A 162 -47.34 6.33 -25.16
CA ARG A 162 -48.31 7.06 -26.03
C ARG A 162 -48.10 8.58 -26.27
N GLU A 163 -47.70 8.84 -27.53
CA GLU A 163 -48.13 9.88 -28.49
C GLU A 163 -48.52 11.30 -28.01
N LYS A 164 -47.84 12.33 -28.54
CA LYS A 164 -48.36 13.25 -29.59
C LYS A 164 -47.41 14.44 -29.87
N THR A 165 -46.97 14.52 -31.14
CA THR A 165 -46.94 15.67 -32.08
C THR A 165 -46.44 17.08 -31.70
N LYS A 166 -45.70 17.67 -32.69
CA LYS A 166 -45.47 19.10 -33.04
C LYS A 166 -44.44 19.85 -32.17
N GLU A 167 -43.51 20.70 -32.65
CA GLU A 167 -43.32 21.59 -33.83
C GLU A 167 -41.79 21.84 -34.00
N LEU A 168 -41.20 21.90 -35.21
CA LEU A 168 -40.95 23.05 -36.11
C LEU A 168 -39.94 24.12 -35.61
N GLU A 169 -38.89 24.33 -36.44
CA GLU A 169 -38.12 25.57 -36.71
C GLU A 169 -36.99 26.02 -35.74
N VAL A 170 -35.73 25.98 -36.20
CA VAL A 170 -34.98 27.13 -36.79
C VAL A 170 -33.75 26.64 -37.56
#